data_AF-A0A2T3ABM9-F1
#
_entry.id   AF-A0A2T3ABM9-F1
#
_cell.length_a   1.000
_cell.length_b   1.000
_cell.length_c   1.000
_cell.angle_alpha   90.00
_cell.angle_beta   90.00
_cell.angle_gamma   90.00
#
_symmetry.space_group_name_H-M   'P 1'
#
loop_
_entity.id
_entity.type
_entity.pdbx_description
1 polymer ?
#
loop_
_entity_poly.entity_id
_entity_poly.type
_entity_poly.pdbx_seq_one_letter_code
_entity_poly.pdbx_strand_id
1 'polypeptide(L)'
;MAHPASADAPPVQDIESILCAFHYYRWDLDKDFLGGLILALGGYRALTQTASQADIIMHTRTFYFAHVRGQTVPYGVYRAWLRSQFLSGQQPRIWEWTLLESLCAHRDKLAATHAGVSTGAAGAPPPPPPSQPQQQAAAAAAQKETWMRQLLNAAGPLDVVDVTFTIADSAAAPDWMKAAPKSELYVDRAMAADGDDEGDPDPAQVPYPERFAAIIKAVQSGEPVEGIEQIPDIVARNPTTKPVGSMERPRKPWEKVQPAKVGTLEQGQHGLDVPLDQSFPHQDETG
;
A
#
# COMPACT_ATOMS: atom_id res chain seq x y z
N MET A 1 0.52 -62.28 -0.08
CA MET A 1 1.38 -61.09 0.02
C MET A 1 0.75 -60.00 -0.80
N ALA A 2 0.08 -59.04 -0.15
CA ALA A 2 -0.57 -57.92 -0.81
C ALA A 2 0.47 -56.79 -0.95
N HIS A 3 0.75 -56.38 -2.18
CA HIS A 3 1.52 -55.18 -2.46
C HIS A 3 0.62 -53.95 -2.19
N PRO A 4 1.05 -52.96 -1.38
CA PRO A 4 0.28 -51.74 -1.23
C PRO A 4 0.32 -50.95 -2.53
N ALA A 5 -0.87 -50.56 -2.99
CA ALA A 5 -1.08 -49.67 -4.12
C ALA A 5 -0.29 -48.36 -3.92
N SER A 6 0.55 -48.02 -4.91
CA SER A 6 1.15 -46.70 -5.00
C SER A 6 0.05 -45.65 -4.96
N ALA A 7 0.11 -44.79 -3.96
CA ALA A 7 -0.68 -43.57 -3.90
C ALA A 7 -0.42 -42.74 -5.15
N ASP A 8 -1.52 -42.40 -5.83
CA ASP A 8 -1.58 -41.45 -6.94
C ASP A 8 -1.12 -40.08 -6.43
N ALA A 9 0.15 -39.75 -6.66
CA ALA A 9 0.64 -38.39 -6.47
C ALA A 9 0.06 -37.54 -7.62
N PRO A 10 -0.61 -36.41 -7.34
CA PRO A 10 -1.10 -35.54 -8.40
C PRO A 10 0.08 -35.12 -9.30
N PRO A 11 -0.13 -34.99 -10.62
CA PRO A 11 0.95 -34.65 -11.53
C PRO A 11 1.56 -33.33 -11.09
N VAL A 12 2.84 -33.36 -10.72
CA VAL A 12 3.64 -32.16 -10.47
C VAL A 12 3.67 -31.42 -11.80
N GLN A 13 2.83 -30.38 -11.94
CA GLN A 13 2.84 -29.56 -13.13
C GLN A 13 4.18 -28.82 -13.19
N ASP A 14 4.88 -28.99 -14.30
CA ASP A 14 6.16 -28.36 -14.54
C ASP A 14 6.04 -26.82 -14.52
N ILE A 15 6.89 -26.16 -13.73
CA ILE A 15 6.86 -24.72 -13.53
C ILE A 15 7.04 -23.99 -14.86
N GLU A 16 7.93 -24.49 -15.73
CA GLU A 16 8.14 -23.93 -17.07
C GLU A 16 6.85 -23.95 -17.91
N SER A 17 6.07 -25.03 -17.82
CA SER A 17 4.79 -25.14 -18.52
C SER A 17 3.76 -24.12 -18.00
N ILE A 18 3.74 -23.88 -16.68
CA ILE A 18 2.87 -22.86 -16.06
C ILE A 18 3.31 -21.45 -16.50
N LEU A 19 4.61 -21.17 -16.49
CA LEU A 19 5.18 -19.88 -16.93
C LEU A 19 4.86 -19.62 -18.40
N CYS A 20 4.97 -20.64 -19.26
CA CYS A 20 4.58 -20.55 -20.66
C CYS A 20 3.08 -20.28 -20.81
N ALA A 21 2.22 -21.01 -20.09
CA ALA A 21 0.78 -20.80 -20.12
C ALA A 21 0.40 -19.38 -19.67
N PHE A 22 1.07 -18.84 -18.65
CA PHE A 22 0.89 -17.48 -18.18
C PHE A 22 1.38 -16.42 -19.18
N HIS A 23 2.55 -16.64 -19.78
CA HIS A 23 3.16 -15.70 -20.72
C HIS A 23 2.37 -15.64 -22.04
N TYR A 24 1.88 -16.77 -22.54
CA TYR A 24 1.13 -16.84 -23.80
C TYR A 24 -0.39 -16.74 -23.62
N TYR A 25 -0.86 -16.44 -22.41
CA TYR A 25 -2.28 -16.15 -22.18
C TYR A 25 -2.72 -14.93 -22.99
N ARG A 26 -3.94 -14.96 -23.52
CA ARG A 26 -4.51 -13.92 -24.41
C ARG A 26 -5.07 -12.75 -23.60
N TRP A 27 -4.20 -12.05 -22.88
CA TRP A 27 -4.54 -10.94 -21.98
C TRP A 27 -5.31 -9.80 -22.65
N ASP A 28 -5.11 -9.60 -23.95
CA ASP A 28 -5.74 -8.57 -24.76
C ASP A 28 -7.19 -8.88 -25.18
N LEU A 29 -7.64 -10.11 -25.02
CA LEU A 29 -8.98 -10.55 -25.46
C LEU A 29 -9.90 -10.94 -24.31
N ASP A 30 -9.34 -11.08 -23.11
CA ASP A 30 -10.08 -11.37 -21.90
C ASP A 30 -10.74 -10.08 -21.38
N LYS A 31 -12.05 -9.96 -21.65
CA LYS A 31 -12.82 -8.76 -21.28
C LYS A 31 -13.00 -8.62 -19.78
N ASP A 32 -13.12 -9.73 -19.06
CA ASP A 32 -13.32 -9.72 -17.60
C ASP A 32 -12.03 -9.26 -16.92
N PHE A 33 -10.89 -9.78 -17.38
CA PHE A 33 -9.58 -9.30 -16.97
C PHE A 33 -9.39 -7.81 -17.28
N LEU A 34 -9.64 -7.37 -18.52
CA LEU A 34 -9.43 -5.97 -18.91
C LEU A 34 -10.33 -5.01 -18.13
N GLY A 35 -11.59 -5.40 -17.87
CA GLY A 35 -12.51 -4.62 -17.04
C GLY A 35 -11.99 -4.48 -15.60
N GLY A 36 -11.57 -5.60 -14.99
CA GLY A 36 -10.95 -5.59 -13.66
C GLY A 36 -9.65 -4.79 -13.60
N LEU A 37 -8.84 -4.87 -14.66
CA LEU A 37 -7.59 -4.13 -14.76
C LEU A 37 -7.80 -2.62 -14.82
N ILE A 38 -8.76 -2.16 -15.61
CA ILE A 38 -9.12 -0.73 -15.67
C ILE A 38 -9.55 -0.24 -14.28
N LEU A 39 -10.31 -1.05 -13.53
CA LEU A 39 -10.71 -0.70 -12.18
C LEU A 39 -9.51 -0.61 -11.22
N ALA A 40 -8.60 -1.59 -11.27
CA ALA A 40 -7.37 -1.60 -10.47
C ALA A 40 -6.46 -0.40 -10.76
N LEU A 41 -6.47 0.12 -11.99
CA LEU A 41 -5.73 1.30 -12.41
C LEU A 41 -6.43 2.63 -12.06
N GLY A 42 -7.55 2.60 -11.33
CA GLY A 42 -8.30 3.80 -10.92
C GLY A 42 -9.29 4.30 -11.96
N GLY A 43 -9.65 3.46 -12.93
CA GLY A 43 -10.62 3.76 -13.96
C GLY A 43 -10.03 4.40 -15.22
N TYR A 44 -10.88 4.56 -16.22
CA TYR A 44 -10.47 4.85 -17.58
C TYR A 44 -9.82 6.23 -17.79
N ARG A 45 -10.13 7.19 -16.91
CA ARG A 45 -9.56 8.54 -16.95
C ARG A 45 -8.19 8.62 -16.27
N ALA A 46 -7.87 7.67 -15.39
CA ALA A 46 -6.63 7.64 -14.61
C ALA A 46 -5.47 6.91 -15.31
N LEU A 47 -5.71 6.30 -16.48
CA LEU A 47 -4.69 5.58 -17.25
C LEU A 47 -3.53 6.49 -17.61
N THR A 48 -2.30 6.13 -17.29
CA THR A 48 -1.09 6.89 -17.61
C THR A 48 0.06 5.92 -17.88
N GLN A 49 0.94 6.24 -18.84
CA GLN A 49 2.07 5.37 -19.17
C GLN A 49 3.21 5.55 -18.15
N THR A 50 2.99 5.06 -16.93
CA THR A 50 3.93 5.15 -15.80
C THR A 50 4.40 3.75 -15.36
N ALA A 51 5.60 3.69 -14.80
CA ALA A 51 6.18 2.46 -14.25
C ALA A 51 5.26 1.79 -13.20
N SER A 52 4.70 2.60 -12.29
CA SER A 52 3.76 2.11 -11.26
C SER A 52 2.54 1.42 -11.85
N GLN A 53 1.96 1.93 -12.93
CA GLN A 53 0.82 1.28 -13.58
C GLN A 53 1.22 -0.04 -14.25
N ALA A 54 2.42 -0.13 -14.84
CA ALA A 54 2.94 -1.38 -15.36
C ALA A 54 3.13 -2.43 -14.26
N ASP A 55 3.59 -2.03 -13.07
CA ASP A 55 3.70 -2.93 -11.91
C ASP A 55 2.32 -3.40 -11.43
N ILE A 56 1.32 -2.51 -11.37
CA ILE A 56 -0.06 -2.89 -11.04
C ILE A 56 -0.58 -3.93 -12.04
N ILE A 57 -0.31 -3.75 -13.34
CA ILE A 57 -0.71 -4.70 -14.38
C ILE A 57 -0.05 -6.07 -14.16
N MET A 58 1.24 -6.12 -13.84
CA MET A 58 1.95 -7.37 -13.53
C MET A 58 1.26 -8.14 -12.39
N HIS A 59 1.05 -7.48 -11.25
CA HIS A 59 0.45 -8.12 -10.07
C HIS A 59 -0.99 -8.54 -10.33
N THR A 60 -1.75 -7.72 -11.06
CA THR A 60 -3.13 -8.02 -11.43
C THR A 60 -3.19 -9.25 -12.35
N ARG A 61 -2.25 -9.39 -13.30
CA ARG A 61 -2.15 -10.59 -14.15
C ARG A 61 -1.85 -11.85 -13.34
N THR A 62 -0.87 -11.78 -12.44
CA THR A 62 -0.52 -12.91 -11.57
C THR A 62 -1.71 -13.35 -10.71
N PHE A 63 -2.39 -12.40 -10.07
CA PHE A 63 -3.56 -12.69 -9.24
C PHE A 63 -4.72 -13.26 -10.05
N TYR A 64 -5.05 -12.64 -11.19
CA TYR A 64 -6.13 -13.08 -12.06
C TYR A 64 -5.87 -14.48 -12.61
N PHE A 65 -4.65 -14.76 -13.08
CA PHE A 65 -4.30 -16.08 -13.60
C PHE A 65 -4.51 -17.18 -12.56
N ALA A 66 -4.07 -16.93 -11.32
CA ALA A 66 -4.29 -17.84 -10.21
C ALA A 66 -5.78 -18.07 -9.94
N HIS A 67 -6.59 -17.02 -10.03
CA HIS A 67 -8.03 -17.11 -9.85
C HIS A 67 -8.72 -17.95 -10.93
N VAL A 68 -8.42 -17.71 -12.22
CA VAL A 68 -9.13 -18.38 -13.33
C VAL A 68 -8.58 -19.76 -13.70
N ARG A 69 -7.28 -20.01 -13.50
CA ARG A 69 -6.62 -21.27 -13.86
C ARG A 69 -6.26 -22.14 -12.66
N GLY A 70 -6.37 -21.62 -11.43
CA GLY A 70 -5.94 -22.33 -10.23
C GLY A 70 -4.41 -22.52 -10.14
N GLN A 71 -3.63 -21.86 -11.00
CA GLN A 71 -2.18 -21.98 -11.07
C GLN A 71 -1.52 -20.68 -10.60
N THR A 72 -0.67 -20.76 -9.57
CA THR A 72 0.03 -19.59 -9.04
C THR A 72 1.34 -19.37 -9.77
N VAL A 73 1.61 -18.14 -10.20
CA VAL A 73 2.86 -17.74 -10.84
C VAL A 73 3.59 -16.74 -9.93
N PRO A 74 4.57 -17.16 -9.13
CA PRO A 74 5.32 -16.24 -8.29
C PRO A 74 6.04 -15.19 -9.14
N TYR A 75 5.88 -13.91 -8.80
CA TYR A 75 6.45 -12.80 -9.56
C TYR A 75 7.98 -12.90 -9.72
N GLY A 76 8.70 -13.27 -8.66
CA GLY A 76 10.16 -13.45 -8.71
C GLY A 76 10.60 -14.51 -9.72
N VAL A 77 9.91 -15.67 -9.73
CA VAL A 77 10.20 -16.77 -10.66
C VAL A 77 9.93 -16.36 -12.10
N TYR A 78 8.80 -15.69 -12.36
CA TYR A 78 8.49 -15.18 -13.70
C TYR A 78 9.49 -14.12 -14.15
N ARG A 79 9.96 -13.25 -13.25
CA ARG A 79 10.98 -12.24 -13.57
C ARG A 79 12.33 -12.88 -13.92
N ALA A 80 12.76 -13.88 -13.17
CA ALA A 80 13.98 -14.64 -13.47
C ALA A 80 13.88 -15.35 -14.83
N TRP A 81 12.72 -15.93 -15.14
CA TRP A 81 12.45 -16.55 -16.44
C TRP A 81 12.52 -15.54 -17.60
N LEU A 82 11.90 -14.37 -17.45
CA LEU A 82 11.99 -13.28 -18.44
C LEU A 82 13.44 -12.82 -18.65
N ARG A 83 14.22 -12.73 -17.58
CA ARG A 83 15.65 -12.38 -17.65
C ARG A 83 16.46 -13.44 -18.38
N SER A 84 16.21 -14.72 -18.10
CA SER A 84 16.86 -15.85 -18.82
C SER A 84 16.58 -15.78 -20.32
N GLN A 85 15.33 -15.53 -20.71
CA GLN A 85 14.92 -15.33 -22.11
C GLN A 85 15.64 -14.13 -22.74
N PHE A 86 15.76 -13.02 -22.02
CA PHE A 86 16.48 -11.84 -22.51
C PHE A 86 17.97 -12.11 -22.74
N LEU A 87 18.62 -12.82 -21.81
CA LEU A 87 20.04 -13.19 -21.92
C LEU A 87 20.31 -14.21 -23.02
N SER A 88 19.35 -15.09 -23.34
CA SER A 88 19.44 -16.03 -24.47
C SER A 88 19.23 -15.37 -25.84
N GLY A 89 19.04 -14.05 -25.89
CA GLY A 89 18.82 -13.28 -27.11
C GLY A 89 17.38 -13.31 -27.62
N GLN A 90 16.46 -13.95 -26.90
CA GLN A 90 15.03 -13.79 -27.15
C GLN A 90 14.59 -12.42 -26.62
N GLN A 91 13.76 -11.69 -27.36
CA GLN A 91 13.09 -10.50 -26.82
C GLN A 91 11.74 -10.93 -26.24
N PRO A 92 11.63 -11.15 -24.91
CA PRO A 92 10.36 -11.58 -24.32
C PRO A 92 9.31 -10.49 -24.51
N ARG A 93 8.07 -10.90 -24.79
CA ARG A 93 6.96 -9.96 -24.92
C ARG A 93 6.57 -9.43 -23.55
N ILE A 94 6.78 -8.14 -23.35
CA ILE A 94 6.39 -7.47 -22.11
C ILE A 94 4.93 -7.03 -22.22
N TRP A 95 4.05 -7.82 -21.62
CA TRP A 95 2.60 -7.60 -21.65
C TRP A 95 2.17 -6.38 -20.84
N GLU A 96 2.86 -6.10 -19.74
CA GLU A 96 2.52 -5.06 -18.76
C GLU A 96 2.48 -3.70 -19.45
N TRP A 97 3.55 -3.39 -20.19
CA TRP A 97 3.66 -2.13 -20.89
C TRP A 97 2.81 -2.09 -22.17
N THR A 98 2.74 -3.18 -22.92
CA THR A 98 1.96 -3.23 -24.19
C THR A 98 0.46 -3.13 -23.94
N LEU A 99 -0.06 -3.75 -22.87
CA LEU A 99 -1.44 -3.58 -22.43
C LEU A 99 -1.71 -2.13 -22.00
N LEU A 100 -0.79 -1.53 -21.24
CA LEU A 100 -0.92 -0.13 -20.81
C LEU A 100 -0.97 0.84 -21.98
N GLU A 101 -0.07 0.68 -22.96
CA GLU A 101 -0.05 1.45 -24.20
C GLU A 101 -1.39 1.32 -24.96
N SER A 102 -1.88 0.08 -25.12
CA SER A 102 -3.14 -0.19 -25.80
C SER A 102 -4.34 0.46 -25.10
N LEU A 103 -4.42 0.33 -23.77
CA LEU A 103 -5.48 0.93 -22.96
C LEU A 103 -5.47 2.46 -23.03
N CYS A 104 -4.28 3.08 -22.94
CA CYS A 104 -4.13 4.53 -23.08
C CYS A 104 -4.52 4.99 -24.50
N ALA A 105 -4.08 4.28 -25.54
CA ALA A 105 -4.44 4.60 -26.92
C ALA A 105 -5.94 4.49 -27.17
N HIS A 106 -6.61 3.46 -26.61
CA HIS A 106 -8.07 3.36 -26.69
C HIS A 106 -8.74 4.54 -25.95
N ARG A 107 -8.16 5.01 -24.84
CA ARG A 107 -8.70 6.14 -24.08
C ARG A 107 -8.64 7.42 -24.87
N ASP A 108 -7.52 7.66 -25.52
CA ASP A 108 -7.29 8.86 -26.32
C ASP A 108 -8.20 8.86 -27.57
N LYS A 109 -8.40 7.69 -28.19
CA LYS A 109 -9.37 7.50 -29.28
C LYS A 109 -10.79 7.85 -28.84
N LEU A 110 -11.24 7.35 -27.67
CA LEU A 110 -12.56 7.68 -27.13
C LEU A 110 -12.69 9.17 -26.77
N ALA A 111 -11.64 9.78 -26.24
CA ALA A 111 -11.65 11.22 -25.97
C ALA A 111 -11.80 12.05 -27.26
N ALA A 112 -11.12 11.65 -28.33
CA ALA A 112 -11.20 12.30 -29.63
C ALA A 112 -12.58 12.16 -30.29
N THR A 113 -13.24 11.00 -30.17
CA THR A 113 -14.59 10.82 -30.71
C THR A 113 -15.63 11.68 -30.00
N HIS A 114 -15.53 11.84 -28.68
CA HIS A 114 -16.42 12.73 -27.93
C HIS A 114 -16.19 14.22 -28.23
N ALA A 115 -14.93 14.63 -28.46
CA ALA A 115 -14.61 16.01 -28.82
C ALA A 115 -15.11 16.42 -30.23
N GLY A 116 -15.19 15.46 -31.16
CA GLY A 116 -15.66 15.69 -32.54
C GLY A 116 -17.17 15.93 -32.68
N VAL A 117 -17.97 15.66 -31.64
CA VAL A 117 -19.44 15.80 -31.66
C VAL A 117 -19.91 17.17 -31.14
N SER A 118 -19.03 17.96 -30.53
CA SER A 118 -19.36 19.22 -29.84
C SER A 118 -18.92 20.50 -30.56
N THR A 119 -18.90 20.54 -31.89
CA THR A 119 -18.57 21.75 -32.66
C THR A 119 -19.78 22.32 -33.41
N GLY A 120 -20.65 22.97 -32.65
CA GLY A 120 -21.52 24.05 -33.12
C GLY A 120 -21.19 25.33 -32.35
N ALA A 121 -20.49 26.26 -33.00
CA ALA A 121 -20.26 27.66 -32.62
C ALA A 121 -19.50 27.99 -31.31
N ALA A 122 -18.23 28.38 -31.45
CA ALA A 122 -17.63 29.63 -30.92
C ALA A 122 -16.12 29.43 -30.59
N GLY A 123 -15.27 30.22 -31.25
CA GLY A 123 -13.88 30.49 -30.85
C GLY A 123 -12.90 29.33 -31.03
N ALA A 124 -12.11 29.35 -32.09
CA ALA A 124 -10.94 28.48 -32.20
C ALA A 124 -9.93 28.83 -31.07
N PRO A 125 -9.62 27.92 -30.13
CA PRO A 125 -8.46 28.10 -29.28
C PRO A 125 -7.18 28.03 -30.14
N PRO A 126 -6.10 28.74 -29.75
CA PRO A 126 -4.84 28.69 -30.48
C PRO A 126 -4.34 27.24 -30.58
N PRO A 127 -3.73 26.82 -31.70
CA PRO A 127 -3.18 25.48 -31.82
C PRO A 127 -2.16 25.25 -30.70
N PRO A 128 -2.20 24.10 -29.99
CA PRO A 128 -1.17 23.77 -29.03
C PRO A 128 0.20 23.73 -29.75
N PRO A 129 1.30 24.12 -29.07
CA PRO A 129 2.62 24.07 -29.69
C PRO A 129 2.95 22.62 -30.09
N PRO A 130 3.58 22.39 -31.25
CA PRO A 130 3.86 21.05 -31.79
C PRO A 130 4.76 20.16 -30.91
N SER A 131 5.30 20.68 -29.80
CA SER A 131 6.24 20.00 -28.91
C SER A 131 5.60 19.08 -27.87
N GLN A 132 4.34 19.32 -27.47
CA GLN A 132 3.73 18.61 -26.33
C GLN A 132 3.48 17.11 -26.55
N PRO A 133 2.81 16.65 -27.62
CA PRO A 133 2.54 15.22 -27.82
C PRO A 133 3.83 14.41 -28.03
N GLN A 134 4.82 15.00 -28.71
CA GLN A 134 6.12 14.36 -28.92
C GLN A 134 6.93 14.24 -27.62
N GLN A 135 6.88 15.25 -26.76
CA GLN A 135 7.54 15.22 -25.46
C GLN A 135 6.89 14.21 -24.51
N GLN A 136 5.57 14.06 -24.53
CA GLN A 136 4.86 13.04 -23.76
C GLN A 136 5.19 11.62 -24.23
N ALA A 137 5.25 11.40 -25.55
CA ALA A 137 5.67 10.12 -26.12
C ALA A 137 7.12 9.78 -25.75
N ALA A 138 8.03 10.76 -25.82
CA ALA A 138 9.41 10.60 -25.40
C ALA A 138 9.54 10.30 -23.89
N ALA A 139 8.76 10.98 -23.05
CA ALA A 139 8.73 10.73 -21.62
C ALA A 139 8.20 9.32 -21.30
N ALA A 140 7.15 8.88 -21.97
CA ALA A 140 6.62 7.52 -21.83
C ALA A 140 7.63 6.46 -22.30
N ALA A 141 8.34 6.70 -23.39
CA ALA A 141 9.41 5.81 -23.85
C ALA A 141 10.57 5.71 -22.84
N ALA A 142 10.96 6.83 -22.23
CA ALA A 142 11.97 6.84 -21.17
C ALA A 142 11.49 6.10 -19.90
N GLN A 143 10.22 6.24 -19.55
CA GLN A 143 9.58 5.48 -18.46
C GLN A 143 9.60 3.98 -18.75
N LYS A 144 9.24 3.58 -19.98
CA LYS A 144 9.30 2.19 -20.45
C LYS A 144 10.70 1.62 -20.29
N GLU A 145 11.70 2.33 -20.82
CA GLU A 145 13.10 1.90 -20.76
C GLU A 145 13.60 1.74 -19.32
N THR A 146 13.25 2.69 -18.45
CA THR A 146 13.60 2.65 -17.03
C THR A 146 12.96 1.45 -16.34
N TRP A 147 11.65 1.24 -16.53
CA TRP A 147 10.93 0.12 -15.95
C TRP A 147 11.44 -1.22 -16.48
N MET A 148 11.68 -1.35 -17.79
CA MET A 148 12.25 -2.57 -18.39
C MET A 148 13.65 -2.87 -17.84
N ARG A 149 14.50 -1.84 -17.71
CA ARG A 149 15.80 -2.00 -17.07
C ARG A 149 15.65 -2.50 -15.65
N GLN A 150 14.75 -1.94 -14.86
CA GLN A 150 14.52 -2.40 -13.49
C GLN A 150 14.01 -3.85 -13.45
N LEU A 151 13.07 -4.22 -14.33
CA LEU A 151 12.53 -5.57 -14.44
C LEU A 151 13.63 -6.60 -14.77
N LEU A 152 14.51 -6.30 -15.73
CA LEU A 152 15.50 -7.24 -16.24
C LEU A 152 16.85 -7.20 -15.50
N ASN A 153 17.22 -6.06 -14.91
CA ASN A 153 18.53 -5.86 -14.27
C ASN A 153 18.51 -6.06 -12.75
N ALA A 154 17.35 -5.99 -12.10
CA ALA A 154 17.30 -6.23 -10.66
C ALA A 154 17.69 -7.69 -10.39
N ALA A 155 18.94 -7.93 -10.04
CA ALA A 155 19.31 -9.00 -9.13
C ALA A 155 18.83 -8.52 -7.75
N GLY A 156 17.56 -8.80 -7.43
CA GLY A 156 17.08 -8.56 -6.08
C GLY A 156 17.71 -9.59 -5.14
N PRO A 157 17.89 -9.32 -3.84
CA PRO A 157 18.36 -10.31 -2.87
C PRO A 157 17.44 -11.54 -2.71
N LEU A 158 16.36 -11.64 -3.50
CA LEU A 158 15.46 -12.80 -3.58
C LEU A 158 15.85 -13.80 -4.69
N ASP A 159 16.90 -13.54 -5.49
CA ASP A 159 17.32 -14.43 -6.59
C ASP A 159 18.23 -15.60 -6.16
N VAL A 160 18.48 -15.76 -4.86
CA VAL A 160 19.08 -16.97 -4.28
C VAL A 160 18.09 -17.59 -3.31
N VAL A 161 16.90 -17.95 -3.79
CA VAL A 161 16.06 -18.93 -3.09
C VAL A 161 16.40 -20.31 -3.64
N ASP A 162 17.45 -20.88 -3.05
CA ASP A 162 17.56 -22.33 -2.95
C ASP A 162 16.26 -22.85 -2.32
N VAL A 163 15.61 -23.79 -3.00
CA VAL A 163 14.36 -24.41 -2.53
C VAL A 163 14.73 -25.40 -1.42
N THR A 164 15.04 -24.85 -0.24
CA THR A 164 15.17 -25.64 1.00
C THR A 164 14.54 -24.84 2.14
N PHE A 165 13.43 -25.35 2.66
CA PHE A 165 12.69 -24.76 3.77
C PHE A 165 13.50 -24.96 5.06
N THR A 166 14.43 -24.04 5.32
CA THR A 166 15.21 -24.01 6.57
C THR A 166 15.01 -22.67 7.25
N ILE A 167 14.39 -22.73 8.43
CA ILE A 167 14.30 -21.60 9.36
C ILE A 167 15.69 -21.39 9.94
N ALA A 168 16.42 -20.37 9.47
CA ALA A 168 17.54 -19.78 10.19
C ALA A 168 17.83 -18.35 9.68
N ASP A 169 17.55 -17.40 10.55
CA ASP A 169 18.22 -16.11 10.80
C ASP A 169 19.42 -15.71 9.91
N SER A 170 19.27 -14.65 9.11
CA SER A 170 20.18 -13.47 9.16
C SER A 170 19.97 -12.43 8.03
N ALA A 171 19.73 -11.21 8.50
CA ALA A 171 20.40 -9.97 8.10
C ALA A 171 20.35 -9.46 6.64
N ALA A 172 19.20 -8.90 6.24
CA ALA A 172 19.21 -7.69 5.42
C ALA A 172 18.03 -6.79 5.80
N ALA A 173 18.32 -5.77 6.61
CA ALA A 173 17.36 -4.74 6.97
C ALA A 173 16.82 -4.03 5.70
N PRO A 174 15.49 -3.89 5.53
CA PRO A 174 14.89 -3.10 4.46
C PRO A 174 15.41 -1.65 4.42
N ASP A 175 15.35 -0.97 3.29
CA ASP A 175 15.93 0.39 3.16
C ASP A 175 15.33 1.43 4.12
N TRP A 176 14.06 1.27 4.52
CA TRP A 176 13.45 2.12 5.57
C TRP A 176 14.04 1.89 6.97
N MET A 177 14.61 0.70 7.23
CA MET A 177 15.34 0.39 8.46
C MET A 177 16.80 0.90 8.40
N LYS A 178 17.37 1.08 7.20
CA LYS A 178 18.68 1.74 7.03
C LYS A 178 18.62 3.25 7.24
N ALA A 179 17.47 3.86 6.94
CA ALA A 179 17.21 5.28 7.19
C ALA A 179 16.86 5.58 8.66
N ALA A 180 16.68 4.56 9.49
CA ALA A 180 16.45 4.75 10.92
C ALA A 180 17.75 5.25 11.60
N PRO A 181 17.70 6.32 12.40
CA PRO A 181 18.86 6.77 13.15
C PRO A 181 19.27 5.67 14.13
N LYS A 182 20.42 5.05 13.88
CA LYS A 182 21.04 4.06 14.77
C LYS A 182 21.63 4.80 15.98
N SER A 183 20.75 5.24 16.87
CA SER A 183 21.19 5.55 18.23
C SER A 183 21.56 4.23 18.89
N GLU A 184 22.84 4.06 19.22
CA GLU A 184 23.30 2.96 20.06
C GLU A 184 22.58 3.11 21.42
N LEU A 185 21.59 2.25 21.65
CA LEU A 185 20.80 2.22 22.89
C LEU A 185 21.55 1.55 24.05
N TYR A 186 22.86 1.34 23.94
CA TYR A 186 23.69 0.79 25.01
C TYR A 186 24.87 1.71 25.31
N VAL A 187 24.84 2.29 26.51
CA VAL A 187 26.03 2.86 27.14
C VAL A 187 26.72 1.72 27.87
N ASP A 188 27.92 1.34 27.43
CA ASP A 188 28.76 0.37 28.16
C ASP A 188 29.24 1.00 29.48
N ARG A 189 28.62 0.57 30.58
CA ARG A 189 28.92 0.98 31.97
C ARG A 189 30.42 0.81 32.32
N ALA A 190 31.14 -0.08 31.64
CA ALA A 190 32.54 -0.36 31.91
C ALA A 190 33.53 0.69 31.34
N MET A 191 33.18 1.40 30.26
CA MET A 191 34.04 2.46 29.68
C MET A 191 34.01 3.77 30.48
N ALA A 192 33.08 3.91 31.43
CA ALA A 192 33.01 5.04 32.36
C ALA A 192 33.69 4.75 33.71
N ALA A 193 34.35 3.60 33.86
CA ALA A 193 34.86 3.09 35.14
C ALA A 193 36.40 3.07 35.22
N ASP A 194 37.10 3.94 34.50
CA ASP A 194 38.45 4.36 34.89
C ASP A 194 38.32 5.63 35.73
N GLY A 195 38.19 5.42 37.03
CA GLY A 195 37.92 6.43 38.04
C GLY A 195 37.71 5.73 39.39
N ASP A 196 38.79 5.10 39.84
CA ASP A 196 39.15 4.87 41.24
C ASP A 196 38.31 5.67 42.26
N ASP A 197 37.41 4.99 42.99
CA ASP A 197 37.36 5.00 44.45
C ASP A 197 36.37 3.97 45.00
N GLU A 198 36.71 3.45 46.17
CA GLU A 198 36.13 2.31 46.86
C GLU A 198 34.82 2.69 47.59
N GLY A 199 33.68 2.12 47.18
CA GLY A 199 32.43 2.30 47.92
C GLY A 199 31.18 1.80 47.21
N ASP A 200 30.39 1.01 47.92
CA ASP A 200 29.04 0.48 47.64
C ASP A 200 28.19 1.26 46.59
N PRO A 201 27.58 0.59 45.58
CA PRO A 201 26.91 1.29 44.48
C PRO A 201 25.49 1.74 44.86
N ASP A 202 25.34 3.02 45.23
CA ASP A 202 24.05 3.72 45.27
C ASP A 202 23.61 4.03 43.81
N PRO A 203 22.41 3.61 43.35
CA PRO A 203 21.95 3.73 41.96
C PRO A 203 21.77 5.16 41.40
N ALA A 204 22.18 6.21 42.11
CA ALA A 204 21.81 7.59 41.85
C ALA A 204 22.81 8.45 41.03
N GLN A 205 23.87 7.89 40.43
CA GLN A 205 24.93 8.71 39.82
C GLN A 205 25.24 8.41 38.34
N VAL A 206 24.19 8.35 37.51
CA VAL A 206 24.30 8.84 36.14
C VAL A 206 23.66 10.23 36.09
N PRO A 207 24.40 11.31 35.79
CA PRO A 207 23.81 12.65 35.69
C PRO A 207 22.71 12.64 34.64
N TYR A 208 21.46 12.85 35.08
CA TYR A 208 20.35 13.00 34.16
C TYR A 208 20.65 14.16 33.21
N PRO A 209 20.33 14.04 31.90
CA PRO A 209 20.53 15.11 30.94
C PRO A 209 19.96 16.43 31.46
N GLU A 210 20.69 17.54 31.30
CA GLU A 210 20.35 18.84 31.91
C GLU A 210 18.91 19.29 31.63
N ARG A 211 18.41 19.01 30.42
CA ARG A 211 17.03 19.29 30.04
C ARG A 211 16.02 18.53 30.91
N PHE A 212 16.31 17.27 31.21
CA PHE A 212 15.43 16.45 32.03
C PHE A 212 15.52 16.82 33.52
N ALA A 213 16.72 17.17 34.01
CA ALA A 213 16.88 17.72 35.37
C ALA A 213 16.10 19.03 35.53
N ALA A 214 16.13 19.91 34.52
CA ALA A 214 15.32 21.12 34.49
C ALA A 214 13.81 20.83 34.49
N ILE A 215 13.37 19.81 33.73
CA ILE A 215 11.97 19.36 33.73
C ILE A 215 11.54 18.80 35.09
N ILE A 216 12.35 17.94 35.73
CA ILE A 216 12.04 17.41 37.07
C ILE A 216 11.92 18.57 38.07
N LYS A 217 12.84 19.53 38.00
CA LYS A 217 12.80 20.70 38.87
C LYS A 217 11.54 21.53 38.65
N ALA A 218 11.13 21.76 37.40
CA ALA A 218 9.88 22.46 37.07
C ALA A 218 8.63 21.71 37.56
N VAL A 219 8.61 20.38 37.42
CA VAL A 219 7.53 19.54 37.97
C VAL A 219 7.47 19.59 39.49
N GLN A 220 8.63 19.58 40.16
CA GLN A 220 8.71 19.64 41.62
C GLN A 220 8.42 21.05 42.18
N SER A 221 8.78 22.11 41.45
CA SER A 221 8.52 23.49 41.83
C SER A 221 7.12 23.99 41.42
N GLY A 222 6.39 23.22 40.61
CA GLY A 222 5.09 23.61 40.06
C GLY A 222 5.18 24.68 38.98
N GLU A 223 6.36 24.87 38.38
CA GLU A 223 6.57 25.81 37.28
C GLU A 223 6.09 25.19 35.96
N PRO A 224 5.39 25.93 35.09
CA PRO A 224 4.94 25.42 33.80
C PRO A 224 6.15 24.99 32.95
N VAL A 225 6.16 23.72 32.53
CA VAL A 225 7.25 23.17 31.72
C VAL A 225 7.26 23.82 30.34
N GLU A 226 8.43 24.23 29.88
CA GLU A 226 8.58 24.88 28.58
C GLU A 226 8.01 24.00 27.44
N GLY A 227 7.05 24.56 26.69
CA GLY A 227 6.44 23.92 25.52
C GLY A 227 5.16 23.12 25.77
N ILE A 228 4.71 22.95 27.02
CA ILE A 228 3.37 22.41 27.30
C ILE A 228 2.39 23.56 27.56
N GLU A 229 1.50 23.81 26.61
CA GLU A 229 0.34 24.67 26.84
C GLU A 229 -0.67 23.94 27.71
N GLN A 230 -1.18 24.61 28.74
CA GLN A 230 -2.18 24.03 29.62
C GLN A 230 -3.49 23.91 28.84
N ILE A 231 -3.83 22.69 28.44
CA ILE A 231 -5.13 22.40 27.82
C ILE A 231 -6.15 22.51 28.96
N PRO A 232 -7.09 23.47 28.92
CA PRO A 232 -8.14 23.50 29.92
C PRO A 232 -8.97 22.21 29.81
N ASP A 233 -9.42 21.67 30.95
CA ASP A 233 -10.26 20.45 31.01
C ASP A 233 -11.65 20.66 30.38
N ILE A 234 -11.88 21.84 29.80
CA ILE A 234 -13.06 22.19 29.02
C ILE A 234 -12.72 22.14 27.53
N VAL A 235 -13.47 21.31 26.81
CA VAL A 235 -13.45 21.31 25.34
C VAL A 235 -13.95 22.69 24.87
N ALA A 236 -13.12 23.48 24.21
CA ALA A 236 -13.55 24.67 23.50
C ALA A 236 -14.44 24.24 22.31
N ARG A 237 -15.77 24.21 22.52
CA ARG A 237 -16.73 23.71 21.54
C ARG A 237 -17.15 24.83 20.59
N ASN A 238 -17.14 24.53 19.29
CA ASN A 238 -17.72 25.42 18.29
C ASN A 238 -19.25 25.37 18.41
N PRO A 239 -19.96 26.51 18.55
CA PRO A 239 -21.42 26.53 18.71
C PRO A 239 -22.19 25.96 17.49
N THR A 240 -21.51 25.71 16.37
CA THR A 240 -22.13 25.20 15.13
C THR A 240 -22.08 23.67 15.01
N THR A 241 -21.27 22.98 15.83
CA THR A 241 -21.06 21.53 15.71
C THR A 241 -22.02 20.74 16.59
N LYS A 242 -22.91 19.96 15.97
CA LYS A 242 -23.79 19.02 16.67
C LYS A 242 -23.04 17.72 16.99
N PRO A 243 -23.28 17.09 18.15
CA PRO A 243 -22.59 15.86 18.59
C PRO A 243 -22.89 14.64 17.73
N VAL A 244 -24.06 14.61 17.10
CA VAL A 244 -24.52 13.53 16.25
C VAL A 244 -24.74 14.04 14.83
N GLY A 245 -24.16 13.35 13.85
CA GLY A 245 -24.41 13.63 12.44
C GLY A 245 -25.83 13.23 12.04
N SER A 246 -26.45 14.00 11.14
CA SER A 246 -27.84 13.79 10.71
C SER A 246 -28.06 12.57 9.78
N MET A 247 -27.01 11.82 9.45
CA MET A 247 -27.10 10.67 8.54
C MET A 247 -27.30 9.36 9.31
N GLU A 248 -28.18 8.51 8.80
CA GLU A 248 -28.28 7.13 9.27
C GLU A 248 -26.92 6.42 9.11
N ARG A 249 -26.48 5.73 10.16
CA ARG A 249 -25.20 5.01 10.15
C ARG A 249 -25.18 4.03 8.96
N PRO A 250 -24.19 4.14 8.04
CA PRO A 250 -24.05 3.19 6.96
C PRO A 250 -23.95 1.77 7.50
N ARG A 251 -24.76 0.87 6.93
CA ARG A 251 -24.77 -0.53 7.36
C ARG A 251 -23.46 -1.19 7.02
N LYS A 252 -22.93 -1.95 7.97
CA LYS A 252 -21.71 -2.71 7.76
C LYS A 252 -22.00 -3.88 6.82
N PRO A 253 -21.05 -4.30 5.95
CA PRO A 253 -21.28 -5.35 4.96
C PRO A 253 -21.72 -6.73 5.52
N TRP A 254 -21.55 -6.96 6.81
CA TRP A 254 -21.92 -8.19 7.50
C TRP A 254 -23.31 -8.14 8.18
N GLU A 255 -24.04 -7.02 8.10
CA GLU A 255 -25.41 -6.91 8.62
C GLU A 255 -26.42 -7.55 7.66
N LYS A 256 -26.95 -8.73 8.03
CA LYS A 256 -28.01 -9.42 7.28
C LYS A 256 -29.33 -8.63 7.36
N VAL A 257 -30.01 -8.44 6.22
CA VAL A 257 -31.30 -7.76 6.14
C VAL A 257 -32.37 -8.60 6.85
N GLN A 258 -32.91 -8.12 7.97
CA GLN A 258 -34.15 -8.65 8.53
C GLN A 258 -35.35 -7.93 7.88
N PRO A 259 -36.41 -8.64 7.46
CA PRO A 259 -37.61 -8.00 6.93
C PRO A 259 -38.33 -7.23 8.04
N ALA A 260 -38.74 -6.00 7.71
CA ALA A 260 -39.37 -5.07 8.63
C ALA A 260 -40.64 -5.66 9.26
N LYS A 261 -40.60 -5.95 10.56
CA LYS A 261 -41.80 -6.04 11.40
C LYS A 261 -42.06 -4.66 11.97
N VAL A 262 -43.20 -4.09 11.57
CA VAL A 262 -43.77 -2.87 12.11
C VAL A 262 -44.09 -3.09 13.60
N GLY A 263 -43.57 -2.22 14.45
CA GLY A 263 -44.06 -1.97 15.80
C GLY A 263 -43.37 -2.78 16.90
N THR A 264 -42.81 -2.01 17.85
CA THR A 264 -42.33 -2.41 19.18
C THR A 264 -40.87 -2.83 19.23
N LEU A 265 -40.08 -1.87 19.71
CA LEU A 265 -38.68 -1.98 20.11
C LEU A 265 -38.52 -3.08 21.16
N GLU A 266 -37.83 -4.16 20.81
CA GLU A 266 -37.09 -5.00 21.75
C GLU A 266 -35.62 -4.93 21.33
N GLN A 267 -34.90 -4.01 21.97
CA GLN A 267 -33.44 -3.99 21.97
C GLN A 267 -32.94 -5.25 22.67
N GLY A 268 -32.22 -6.08 21.91
CA GLY A 268 -31.42 -7.17 22.45
C GLY A 268 -30.42 -6.61 23.46
N GLN A 269 -30.56 -7.10 24.69
CA GLN A 269 -29.77 -6.81 25.88
C GLN A 269 -28.26 -7.03 25.65
N HIS A 270 -27.54 -5.93 25.43
CA HIS A 270 -26.24 -5.70 26.09
C HIS A 270 -26.30 -4.27 26.63
N GLY A 271 -26.87 -4.18 27.84
CA GLY A 271 -27.18 -2.94 28.52
C GLY A 271 -25.95 -2.11 28.79
N LEU A 272 -25.93 -0.92 28.19
CA LEU A 272 -25.92 0.36 28.90
C LEU A 272 -26.69 1.31 27.97
N ASP A 273 -28.00 1.46 28.16
CA ASP A 273 -28.73 2.59 27.60
C ASP A 273 -28.19 3.85 28.30
N VAL A 274 -27.06 4.35 27.80
CA VAL A 274 -26.59 5.69 28.13
C VAL A 274 -27.53 6.62 27.39
N PRO A 275 -28.40 7.40 28.07
CA PRO A 275 -29.18 8.41 27.40
C PRO A 275 -28.20 9.37 26.73
N LEU A 276 -28.07 9.24 25.42
CA LEU A 276 -27.27 10.14 24.60
C LEU A 276 -27.97 11.49 24.66
N ASP A 277 -27.32 12.45 25.31
CA ASP A 277 -27.80 13.82 25.37
C ASP A 277 -27.81 14.40 23.95
N GLN A 278 -29.00 14.53 23.37
CA GLN A 278 -29.19 14.98 21.99
C GLN A 278 -28.93 16.49 21.84
N SER A 279 -28.78 17.18 22.96
CA SER A 279 -28.60 18.63 23.06
C SER A 279 -27.62 18.93 24.19
N PHE A 280 -26.45 19.49 23.88
CA PHE A 280 -25.54 19.90 24.94
C PHE A 280 -26.21 20.96 25.84
N PRO A 281 -26.14 20.84 27.17
CA PRO A 281 -26.70 21.82 28.08
C PRO A 281 -26.11 23.21 27.78
N HIS A 282 -26.98 24.22 27.74
CA HIS A 282 -26.56 25.61 27.62
C HIS A 282 -25.67 25.94 28.82
N GLN A 283 -24.49 26.51 28.58
CA GLN A 283 -23.61 26.96 29.65
C GLN A 283 -24.29 28.15 30.34
N ASP A 284 -25.02 27.90 31.43
CA ASP A 284 -25.37 28.97 32.35
C ASP A 284 -24.08 29.42 33.03
N GLU A 285 -23.70 30.66 32.72
CA GLU A 285 -22.55 31.36 33.29
C GLU A 285 -22.66 31.33 34.83
N THR A 286 -21.84 30.49 35.47
CA THR A 286 -21.62 30.58 36.91
C THR A 286 -20.11 30.60 37.12
N GLY A 287 -19.64 31.72 37.68
CA GLY A 287 -18.24 32.13 37.77
C GLY A 287 -17.43 31.47 38.87
#